data_AF-A0A1I9G6J0-F1
#
_entry.id   AF-A0A1I9G6J0-F1
#
_cell.length_a   1.000
_cell.length_b   1.000
_cell.length_c   1.000
_cell.angle_alpha   90.00
_cell.angle_beta   90.00
_cell.angle_gamma   90.00
#
_symmetry.space_group_name_H-M   'P 1'
#
loop_
_entity.id
_entity.type
_entity.pdbx_description
1 polymer ?
#
loop_
_entity_poly.entity_id
_entity_poly.type
_entity_poly.pdbx_seq_one_letter_code
_entity_poly.pdbx_strand_id
1 'polypeptide(L)'
;ELHMYLVRKYIDKRDDKLVDIVERCLRKGYDYEKMRDRVGDHLRDSTTRKRLIDALSDAFPQFARKRKHRPKLEERSDSNPARAAPELKSKELMYQAQMAIEERKRQLNLTARPGIVAQAVISKASKLNTKEASMFMNYSMEKINRVKELKEKLAQRTATVAQLIRKDAGNGAVSKAKSVDEPEQRIVEYLDPRISLKSAQRKQRAIVFHDKGEFEKLAQRERAKARLAILQAEITQIAKKTGMSSSVKLAMLTPSSSAVWKMIRHPLVRPLKKWWDEVVLGGSYDMIPDENIDSDNKYVKTITNLVEHPIQLKPPDEPLQPQYLKVYLTSRERKKIRRQNRKEAQKEQTEKIRLGLIKAPEPKVKLSNLMRVLGSDAVQDPTKVEAHVRKQMAERQRKHEVTNQQRKLTKEQRSEKKIRKIKEDTSLAVHMTVYKVKSLAHPAKKFKVEMNAKQLHMTGLILLHNNINLVIVEGGPKQQKAFKNLMLSRIKWGDEIIGQKKEAENKDTPGERNDCSLIWEGIQKRRNFGEVKCMVATLEKQAREILEKHGAAHFWDLAYSTSLLADEANA
;
A
#
# COMPACT_ATOMS: atom_id res chain seq x y z
N GLU A 1 52.06 1.85 21.17
CA GLU A 1 52.52 0.75 22.05
C GLU A 1 51.58 -0.46 22.09
N LEU A 2 50.32 -0.32 22.53
CA LEU A 2 49.40 -1.48 22.67
C LEU A 2 49.16 -2.26 21.36
N HIS A 3 49.03 -1.58 20.22
CA HIS A 3 48.85 -2.23 18.92
C HIS A 3 50.12 -2.97 18.44
N MET A 4 51.31 -2.45 18.72
CA MET A 4 52.58 -3.13 18.44
C MET A 4 52.72 -4.41 19.26
N TYR A 5 52.35 -4.35 20.54
CA TYR A 5 52.35 -5.52 21.42
C TYR A 5 51.39 -6.61 20.90
N LEU A 6 50.18 -6.23 20.47
CA LEU A 6 49.23 -7.18 19.90
C LEU A 6 49.73 -7.81 18.60
N VAL A 7 50.35 -7.03 17.70
CA VAL A 7 50.94 -7.59 16.48
C VAL A 7 52.07 -8.57 16.79
N ARG A 8 52.99 -8.20 17.69
CA ARG A 8 54.11 -9.05 18.12
C ARG A 8 53.68 -10.29 18.89
N LYS A 9 52.55 -10.26 19.58
CA LYS A 9 52.01 -11.42 20.32
C LYS A 9 51.46 -12.51 19.40
N TYR A 10 50.93 -12.12 18.24
CA TYR A 10 50.25 -13.06 17.33
C TYR A 10 51.07 -13.40 16.09
N ILE A 11 52.20 -12.72 15.87
CA ILE A 11 53.10 -12.94 14.73
C ILE A 11 54.53 -12.99 15.29
N ASP A 12 55.19 -14.14 15.13
CA ASP A 12 56.55 -14.40 15.63
C ASP A 12 57.65 -13.57 14.92
N LYS A 13 57.30 -12.88 13.83
CA LYS A 13 58.22 -12.08 13.01
C LYS A 13 58.04 -10.58 13.29
N ARG A 14 59.16 -9.84 13.31
CA ARG A 14 59.20 -8.37 13.36
C ARG A 14 58.70 -7.79 12.03
N ASP A 15 57.41 -7.93 11.74
CA ASP A 15 56.79 -7.35 10.55
C ASP A 15 56.38 -5.90 10.81
N ASP A 16 57.38 -4.99 10.78
CA ASP A 16 57.17 -3.55 11.00
C ASP A 16 56.17 -2.94 9.98
N LYS A 17 56.11 -3.52 8.77
CA LYS A 17 55.12 -3.15 7.75
C LYS A 17 53.68 -3.42 8.18
N LEU A 18 53.43 -4.50 8.94
CA LEU A 18 52.09 -4.81 9.41
C LEU A 18 51.67 -3.90 10.57
N VAL A 19 52.63 -3.55 11.44
CA VAL A 19 52.43 -2.54 12.48
C VAL A 19 51.99 -1.22 11.86
N ASP A 20 52.69 -0.75 10.82
CA ASP A 20 52.36 0.49 10.11
C ASP A 20 50.96 0.45 9.46
N ILE A 21 50.57 -0.69 8.88
CA ILE A 21 49.24 -0.87 8.30
C ILE A 21 48.18 -0.80 9.38
N VAL A 22 48.36 -1.50 10.50
CA VAL A 22 47.43 -1.47 11.63
C VAL A 22 47.35 -0.06 12.21
N GLU A 23 48.48 0.63 12.40
CA GLU A 23 48.52 2.00 12.91
C GLU A 23 47.81 2.98 11.96
N ARG A 24 48.03 2.85 10.65
CA ARG A 24 47.32 3.64 9.62
C ARG A 24 45.83 3.34 9.62
N CYS A 25 45.43 2.09 9.86
CA CYS A 25 44.02 1.72 9.98
C CYS A 25 43.36 2.28 11.23
N LEU A 26 44.07 2.29 12.36
CA LEU A 26 43.63 2.89 13.62
C LEU A 26 43.50 4.41 13.49
N ARG A 27 44.47 5.10 12.87
CA ARG A 27 44.41 6.56 12.63
C ARG A 27 43.25 6.98 11.73
N LYS A 28 42.93 6.20 10.69
CA LYS A 28 41.89 6.53 9.70
C LYS A 28 40.48 6.10 10.10
N GLY A 29 40.29 5.43 11.24
CA GLY A 29 38.96 5.04 11.71
C GLY A 29 38.27 4.00 10.82
N TYR A 30 39.00 3.05 10.23
CA TYR A 30 38.39 2.03 9.36
C TYR A 30 37.56 0.98 10.10
N ASP A 31 36.38 0.66 9.58
CA ASP A 31 35.53 -0.43 10.08
C ASP A 31 36.23 -1.80 10.05
N TYR A 32 35.77 -2.73 10.91
CA TYR A 32 36.28 -4.11 11.05
C TYR A 32 36.52 -4.84 9.71
N GLU A 33 35.60 -4.68 8.73
CA GLU A 33 35.74 -5.35 7.42
C GLU A 33 36.89 -4.76 6.59
N LYS A 34 37.06 -3.43 6.60
CA LYS A 34 38.16 -2.77 5.86
C LYS A 34 39.52 -3.07 6.50
N MET A 35 39.58 -3.16 7.83
CA MET A 35 40.81 -3.58 8.53
C MET A 35 41.15 -5.04 8.21
N ARG A 36 40.16 -5.94 8.16
CA ARG A 36 40.36 -7.34 7.77
C ARG A 36 40.94 -7.49 6.37
N ASP A 37 40.45 -6.72 5.43
CA ASP A 37 40.89 -6.81 4.04
C ASP A 37 42.33 -6.30 3.90
N ARG A 38 42.67 -5.16 4.50
CA ARG A 38 44.05 -4.60 4.48
C ARG A 38 45.08 -5.45 5.21
N VAL A 39 44.76 -5.96 6.38
CA VAL A 39 45.61 -6.92 7.11
C VAL A 39 45.73 -8.22 6.31
N GLY A 40 44.67 -8.57 5.58
CA GLY A 40 44.61 -9.78 4.77
C GLY A 40 45.43 -9.79 3.49
N ASP A 41 45.68 -8.61 2.91
CA ASP A 41 46.60 -8.45 1.79
C ASP A 41 48.05 -8.77 2.19
N HIS A 42 48.43 -8.55 3.46
CA HIS A 42 49.78 -8.76 3.96
C HIS A 42 49.96 -10.09 4.70
N LEU A 43 49.00 -10.49 5.54
CA LEU A 43 49.06 -11.72 6.33
C LEU A 43 48.21 -12.82 5.68
N ARG A 44 48.82 -13.72 4.90
CA ARG A 44 48.11 -14.77 4.12
C ARG A 44 47.42 -15.84 4.99
N ASP A 45 47.92 -16.12 6.19
CA ASP A 45 47.31 -17.11 7.09
C ASP A 45 45.99 -16.59 7.68
N SER A 46 44.91 -17.31 7.39
CA SER A 46 43.53 -16.97 7.75
C SER A 46 43.28 -17.07 9.26
N THR A 47 44.01 -17.94 9.97
CA THR A 47 43.77 -18.21 11.38
C THR A 47 44.42 -17.17 12.29
N THR A 48 45.69 -16.87 12.06
CA THR A 48 46.44 -15.78 12.73
C THR A 48 45.80 -14.42 12.44
N ARG A 49 45.40 -14.16 11.19
CA ARG A 49 44.67 -12.94 10.80
C ARG A 49 43.38 -12.73 11.61
N LYS A 50 42.55 -13.76 11.74
CA LYS A 50 41.30 -13.67 12.52
C LYS A 50 41.59 -13.38 13.99
N ARG A 51 42.55 -14.09 14.59
CA ARG A 51 42.93 -13.91 16.01
C ARG A 51 43.48 -12.51 16.28
N LEU A 52 44.34 -11.99 15.40
CA LEU A 52 44.87 -10.63 15.48
C LEU A 52 43.76 -9.58 15.40
N ILE A 53 42.86 -9.68 14.43
CA ILE A 53 41.78 -8.70 14.23
C ILE A 53 40.76 -8.76 15.37
N ASP A 54 40.44 -9.95 15.88
CA ASP A 54 39.55 -10.09 17.04
C ASP A 54 40.20 -9.51 18.30
N ALA A 55 41.50 -9.72 18.53
CA ALA A 55 42.24 -9.09 19.62
C ALA A 55 42.32 -7.56 19.49
N LEU A 56 42.50 -7.02 18.27
CA LEU A 56 42.46 -5.58 17.99
C LEU A 56 41.04 -5.00 18.18
N SER A 57 40.01 -5.74 17.79
CA SER A 57 38.59 -5.38 17.99
C SER A 57 38.21 -5.35 19.47
N ASP A 58 38.76 -6.25 20.28
CA ASP A 58 38.52 -6.28 21.74
C ASP A 58 39.30 -5.17 22.47
N ALA A 59 40.52 -4.86 22.02
CA ALA A 59 41.36 -3.82 22.62
C ALA A 59 40.91 -2.39 22.27
N PHE A 60 40.30 -2.18 21.09
CA PHE A 60 39.85 -0.87 20.63
C PHE A 60 38.34 -0.88 20.34
N PRO A 61 37.48 -0.47 21.30
CA PRO A 61 36.01 -0.51 21.17
C PRO A 61 35.45 0.27 19.97
N GLN A 62 36.17 1.27 19.46
CA GLN A 62 35.80 2.01 18.26
C GLN A 62 35.79 1.15 16.97
N PHE A 63 36.45 -0.01 16.99
CA PHE A 63 36.54 -0.96 15.88
C PHE A 63 35.74 -2.25 16.10
N ALA A 64 34.94 -2.28 17.18
CA ALA A 64 34.16 -3.44 17.54
C ALA A 64 33.18 -3.85 16.43
N ARG A 65 33.20 -5.13 16.07
CA ARG A 65 32.33 -5.71 15.05
C ARG A 65 30.86 -5.47 15.40
N LYS A 66 30.15 -4.62 14.65
CA LYS A 66 28.69 -4.40 14.79
C LYS A 66 27.96 -5.72 14.54
N ARG A 67 27.66 -6.49 15.60
CA ARG A 67 26.93 -7.76 15.53
C ARG A 67 25.50 -7.52 15.03
N LYS A 68 25.29 -7.64 13.71
CA LYS A 68 23.96 -7.90 13.12
C LYS A 68 23.56 -9.32 13.51
N HIS A 69 22.61 -9.46 14.43
CA HIS A 69 22.02 -10.75 14.78
C HIS A 69 21.21 -11.29 13.59
N ARG A 70 21.80 -12.19 12.81
CA ARG A 70 21.11 -12.99 11.78
C ARG A 70 21.33 -14.47 12.13
N PRO A 71 20.27 -15.24 12.45
CA PRO A 71 20.46 -16.67 12.73
C PRO A 71 20.79 -17.39 11.42
N LYS A 72 21.92 -18.09 11.38
CA LYS A 72 22.30 -18.98 10.28
C LYS A 72 21.56 -20.30 10.43
N LEU A 73 20.90 -20.68 9.34
CA LEU A 73 20.46 -22.03 9.02
C LEU A 73 21.72 -22.87 8.75
N GLU A 74 21.90 -23.99 9.43
CA GLU A 74 22.87 -25.01 9.05
C GLU A 74 22.16 -26.04 8.18
N GLU A 75 22.66 -26.22 6.95
CA GLU A 75 22.42 -27.40 6.14
C GLU A 75 23.07 -28.60 6.84
N ARG A 76 22.28 -29.64 7.08
CA ARG A 76 22.80 -30.99 7.35
C ARG A 76 22.30 -31.92 6.26
N SER A 77 23.27 -32.53 5.58
CA SER A 77 23.14 -33.70 4.73
C SER A 77 22.66 -34.88 5.56
N ASP A 78 21.44 -35.36 5.30
CA ASP A 78 20.94 -36.63 5.84
C ASP A 78 20.81 -37.63 4.69
N SER A 79 21.76 -38.55 4.60
CA SER A 79 21.61 -39.83 3.94
C SER A 79 21.54 -40.91 5.01
N ASN A 80 20.33 -41.36 5.38
CA ASN A 80 20.12 -42.72 5.89
C ASN A 80 18.63 -43.16 5.89
N PRO A 81 18.30 -44.36 5.36
CA PRO A 81 16.93 -44.80 5.12
C PRO A 81 16.38 -45.64 6.28
N ALA A 82 16.09 -45.02 7.43
CA ALA A 82 15.49 -45.72 8.58
C ALA A 82 14.27 -45.02 9.19
N ARG A 83 13.71 -44.00 8.51
CA ARG A 83 12.53 -43.23 8.97
C ARG A 83 11.21 -43.55 8.25
N ALA A 84 11.21 -44.47 7.29
CA ALA A 84 10.04 -44.68 6.41
C ALA A 84 8.94 -45.59 7.00
N ALA A 85 9.24 -46.46 7.96
CA ALA A 85 8.30 -47.49 8.43
C ALA A 85 7.03 -46.98 9.17
N PRO A 86 7.07 -45.95 10.03
CA PRO A 86 5.86 -45.47 10.71
C PRO A 86 5.01 -44.52 9.85
N GLU A 87 5.59 -43.85 8.85
CA GLU A 87 4.83 -43.01 7.91
C GLU A 87 4.04 -43.87 6.91
N LEU A 88 4.59 -45.00 6.45
CA LEU A 88 3.90 -45.92 5.55
C LEU A 88 2.63 -46.50 6.19
N LYS A 89 2.68 -46.95 7.46
CA LYS A 89 1.48 -47.45 8.16
C LYS A 89 0.38 -46.38 8.32
N SER A 90 0.77 -45.13 8.55
CA SER A 90 -0.20 -44.02 8.64
C SER A 90 -0.81 -43.64 7.27
N LYS A 91 -0.03 -43.77 6.18
CA LYS A 91 -0.50 -43.57 4.81
C LYS A 91 -1.38 -44.73 4.34
N GLU A 92 -1.06 -45.96 4.72
CA GLU A 92 -1.86 -47.17 4.45
C GLU A 92 -3.25 -47.07 5.09
N LEU A 93 -3.32 -46.67 6.37
CA LEU A 93 -4.59 -46.45 7.08
C LEU A 93 -5.40 -45.29 6.48
N MET A 94 -4.73 -44.22 6.05
CA MET A 94 -5.40 -43.11 5.39
C MET A 94 -5.92 -43.49 4.00
N TYR A 95 -5.18 -44.32 3.25
CA TYR A 95 -5.57 -44.83 1.94
C TYR A 95 -6.71 -45.84 2.04
N GLN A 96 -6.69 -46.75 3.01
CA GLN A 96 -7.82 -47.65 3.29
C GLN A 96 -9.07 -46.87 3.72
N ALA A 97 -8.92 -45.82 4.53
CA ALA A 97 -10.03 -44.93 4.88
C ALA A 97 -10.56 -44.17 3.64
N GLN A 98 -9.69 -43.77 2.71
CA GLN A 98 -10.07 -43.09 1.47
C GLN A 98 -10.81 -44.03 0.51
N MET A 99 -10.31 -45.25 0.33
CA MET A 99 -10.95 -46.32 -0.46
C MET A 99 -12.31 -46.71 0.11
N ALA A 100 -12.43 -46.86 1.44
CA ALA A 100 -13.72 -47.14 2.09
C ALA A 100 -14.71 -45.98 1.93
N ILE A 101 -14.25 -44.72 1.94
CA ILE A 101 -15.10 -43.55 1.68
C ILE A 101 -15.52 -43.48 0.19
N GLU A 102 -14.63 -43.86 -0.72
CA GLU A 102 -14.89 -43.87 -2.16
C GLU A 102 -15.85 -45.01 -2.56
N GLU A 103 -15.70 -46.19 -1.96
CA GLU A 103 -16.59 -47.33 -2.15
C GLU A 103 -17.99 -47.03 -1.58
N ARG A 104 -18.07 -46.36 -0.42
CA ARG A 104 -19.34 -45.88 0.15
C ARG A 104 -19.99 -44.78 -0.70
N LYS A 105 -19.19 -43.91 -1.32
CA LYS A 105 -19.66 -42.93 -2.32
C LYS A 105 -20.13 -43.59 -3.62
N ARG A 106 -19.54 -44.72 -4.01
CA ARG A 106 -19.94 -45.49 -5.20
C ARG A 106 -21.26 -46.22 -4.98
N GLN A 107 -21.49 -46.75 -3.79
CA GLN A 107 -22.76 -47.36 -3.37
C GLN A 107 -23.90 -46.33 -3.25
N LEU A 108 -23.59 -45.07 -2.91
CA LEU A 108 -24.56 -43.99 -2.78
C LEU A 108 -24.79 -43.18 -4.08
N ASN A 109 -24.12 -43.52 -5.19
CA ASN A 109 -24.19 -42.80 -6.47
C ASN A 109 -25.17 -43.42 -7.48
N LEU A 110 -26.37 -43.80 -7.03
CA LEU A 110 -27.56 -43.71 -7.87
C LEU A 110 -28.34 -42.50 -7.38
N THR A 111 -28.46 -41.52 -8.28
CA THR A 111 -29.10 -40.21 -8.15
C THR A 111 -28.20 -39.05 -7.71
N ALA A 112 -28.15 -38.05 -8.61
CA ALA A 112 -27.68 -36.67 -8.45
C ALA A 112 -26.15 -36.37 -8.53
N ARG A 113 -25.79 -35.71 -9.64
CA ARG A 113 -24.54 -34.95 -9.86
C ARG A 113 -24.86 -33.44 -9.95
N PRO A 114 -23.88 -32.52 -9.81
CA PRO A 114 -23.84 -31.60 -8.66
C PRO A 114 -23.65 -30.12 -9.04
N GLY A 115 -23.77 -29.23 -8.03
CA GLY A 115 -23.33 -27.83 -8.18
C GLY A 115 -23.42 -26.95 -6.91
N ILE A 116 -22.25 -26.76 -6.27
CA ILE A 116 -21.81 -25.63 -5.43
C ILE A 116 -22.10 -25.66 -3.91
N VAL A 117 -20.99 -25.77 -3.19
CA VAL A 117 -20.79 -25.77 -1.73
C VAL A 117 -20.75 -24.34 -1.20
N ALA A 118 -21.55 -24.05 -0.16
CA ALA A 118 -21.36 -22.89 0.71
C ALA A 118 -20.96 -23.37 2.11
N GLN A 119 -19.84 -22.83 2.59
CA GLN A 119 -19.27 -23.09 3.91
C GLN A 119 -19.85 -22.08 4.90
N ALA A 120 -20.55 -22.57 5.93
CA ALA A 120 -21.08 -21.75 7.02
C ALA A 120 -20.12 -21.77 8.22
N VAL A 121 -19.79 -20.58 8.74
CA VAL A 121 -19.34 -20.38 10.11
C VAL A 121 -20.24 -19.33 10.76
N ILE A 122 -20.81 -19.72 11.87
CA ILE A 122 -21.82 -19.04 12.68
C ILE A 122 -21.19 -17.89 13.48
N SER A 123 -21.84 -16.72 13.51
CA SER A 123 -21.92 -15.96 14.77
C SER A 123 -23.15 -15.03 14.83
N LYS A 124 -23.90 -15.23 15.91
CA LYS A 124 -24.84 -14.33 16.62
C LYS A 124 -26.18 -13.97 15.94
N ALA A 125 -27.23 -14.45 16.60
CA ALA A 125 -28.63 -14.26 16.31
C ALA A 125 -29.10 -12.83 16.62
N SER A 126 -29.66 -12.17 15.60
CA SER A 126 -30.85 -11.32 15.73
C SER A 126 -32.00 -12.09 15.09
N LYS A 127 -33.05 -12.37 15.88
CA LYS A 127 -34.22 -13.13 15.42
C LYS A 127 -34.93 -12.38 14.29
N LEU A 128 -34.67 -12.75 13.05
CA LEU A 128 -35.50 -12.40 11.89
C LEU A 128 -36.65 -13.40 11.80
N ASN A 129 -37.86 -12.88 11.58
CA ASN A 129 -39.10 -13.62 11.52
C ASN A 129 -39.06 -14.59 10.32
N THR A 130 -39.45 -15.86 10.53
CA THR A 130 -39.34 -16.93 9.53
C THR A 130 -40.12 -16.64 8.24
N LYS A 131 -41.15 -15.79 8.31
CA LYS A 131 -41.93 -15.30 7.17
C LYS A 131 -41.19 -14.25 6.31
N GLU A 132 -40.28 -13.48 6.89
CA GLU A 132 -39.49 -12.48 6.15
C GLU A 132 -38.33 -13.16 5.40
N ALA A 133 -37.74 -14.19 5.99
CA ALA A 133 -36.72 -15.01 5.34
C ALA A 133 -37.28 -15.80 4.14
N SER A 134 -38.52 -16.30 4.22
CA SER A 134 -39.17 -16.98 3.09
C SER A 134 -39.56 -16.00 1.97
N MET A 135 -40.02 -14.79 2.30
CA MET A 135 -40.27 -13.74 1.30
C MET A 135 -39.00 -13.31 0.56
N PHE A 136 -37.86 -13.19 1.25
CA PHE A 136 -36.58 -12.86 0.60
C PHE A 136 -36.08 -13.97 -0.34
N MET A 137 -36.25 -15.24 0.04
CA MET A 137 -35.90 -16.37 -0.82
C MET A 137 -36.81 -16.45 -2.04
N ASN A 138 -38.11 -16.22 -1.87
CA ASN A 138 -39.06 -16.17 -2.98
C ASN A 138 -38.77 -15.00 -3.94
N TYR A 139 -38.47 -13.82 -3.41
CA TYR A 139 -38.11 -12.65 -4.22
C TYR A 139 -36.79 -12.84 -4.97
N SER A 140 -35.81 -13.51 -4.35
CA SER A 140 -34.56 -13.90 -5.01
C SER A 140 -34.79 -14.89 -6.16
N MET A 141 -35.63 -15.91 -5.95
CA MET A 141 -35.97 -16.88 -6.99
C MET A 141 -36.77 -16.24 -8.14
N GLU A 142 -37.69 -15.33 -7.84
CA GLU A 142 -38.44 -14.59 -8.86
C GLU A 142 -37.53 -13.68 -9.70
N LYS A 143 -36.53 -13.04 -9.08
CA LYS A 143 -35.53 -12.22 -9.78
C LYS A 143 -34.64 -13.08 -10.69
N ILE A 144 -34.25 -14.27 -10.24
CA ILE A 144 -33.49 -15.23 -11.07
C ILE A 144 -34.33 -15.70 -12.25
N ASN A 145 -35.61 -16.00 -12.03
CA ASN A 145 -36.54 -16.42 -13.08
C ASN A 145 -36.80 -15.30 -14.10
N ARG A 146 -36.98 -14.03 -13.67
CA ARG A 146 -37.09 -12.88 -14.59
C ARG A 146 -35.83 -12.65 -15.41
N VAL A 147 -34.64 -12.84 -14.82
CA VAL A 147 -33.37 -12.72 -15.55
C VAL A 147 -33.22 -13.85 -16.57
N LYS A 148 -33.68 -15.06 -16.24
CA LYS A 148 -33.70 -16.19 -17.17
C LYS A 148 -34.67 -15.95 -18.34
N GLU A 149 -35.87 -15.46 -18.04
CA GLU A 149 -36.89 -15.12 -19.05
C GLU A 149 -36.42 -13.97 -19.97
N LEU A 150 -35.78 -12.94 -19.42
CA LEU A 150 -35.21 -11.84 -20.22
C LEU A 150 -34.05 -12.31 -21.11
N LYS A 151 -33.24 -13.27 -20.64
CA LYS A 151 -32.20 -13.91 -21.47
C LYS A 151 -32.79 -14.76 -22.58
N GLU A 152 -33.86 -15.50 -22.32
CA GLU A 152 -34.58 -16.27 -23.34
C GLU A 152 -35.28 -15.35 -24.36
N LYS A 153 -35.89 -14.23 -23.92
CA LYS A 153 -36.46 -13.22 -24.83
C LYS A 153 -35.41 -12.53 -25.70
N LEU A 154 -34.21 -12.27 -25.16
CA LEU A 154 -33.07 -11.77 -25.94
C LEU A 154 -32.59 -12.80 -26.96
N ALA A 155 -32.50 -14.08 -26.58
CA ALA A 155 -32.12 -15.17 -27.47
C ALA A 155 -33.15 -15.36 -28.61
N GLN A 156 -34.45 -15.29 -28.30
CA GLN A 156 -35.52 -15.33 -29.29
C GLN A 156 -35.47 -14.13 -30.26
N ARG A 157 -35.22 -12.91 -29.74
CA ARG A 157 -35.01 -11.72 -30.60
C ARG A 157 -33.81 -11.87 -31.54
N THR A 158 -32.68 -12.40 -31.04
CA THR A 158 -31.51 -12.64 -31.88
C THR A 158 -31.75 -13.74 -32.93
N ALA A 159 -32.56 -14.75 -32.62
CA ALA A 159 -32.95 -15.79 -33.57
C ALA A 159 -33.90 -15.26 -34.66
N THR A 160 -34.84 -14.37 -34.31
CA THR A 160 -35.73 -13.73 -35.30
C THR A 160 -34.99 -12.80 -36.25
N VAL A 161 -33.96 -12.09 -35.77
CA VAL A 161 -33.09 -11.26 -36.62
C VAL A 161 -32.25 -12.13 -37.57
N ALA A 162 -31.77 -13.29 -37.11
CA ALA A 162 -31.06 -14.26 -37.96
C ALA A 162 -31.96 -14.96 -38.98
N GLN A 163 -33.27 -15.14 -38.70
CA GLN A 163 -34.25 -15.66 -39.65
C GLN A 163 -34.66 -14.63 -40.71
N LEU A 164 -34.71 -13.33 -40.37
CA LEU A 164 -34.96 -12.26 -41.35
C LEU A 164 -33.81 -12.14 -42.36
N ILE A 165 -32.55 -12.27 -41.91
CA ILE A 165 -31.37 -12.24 -42.79
C ILE A 165 -31.33 -13.44 -43.76
N ARG A 166 -31.94 -14.58 -43.41
CA ARG A 166 -32.06 -15.74 -44.32
C ARG A 166 -33.23 -15.64 -45.29
N LYS A 167 -34.20 -14.74 -45.06
CA LYS A 167 -35.40 -14.60 -45.90
C LYS A 167 -35.19 -13.72 -47.13
N ASP A 168 -34.10 -12.93 -47.16
CA ASP A 168 -33.69 -12.13 -48.32
C ASP A 168 -32.76 -12.88 -49.29
N ALA A 169 -32.41 -14.14 -48.99
CA ALA A 169 -31.64 -15.01 -49.86
C ALA A 169 -32.49 -16.19 -50.35
N GLY A 170 -33.37 -15.93 -51.32
CA GLY A 170 -33.92 -16.99 -52.18
C GLY A 170 -35.41 -16.87 -52.51
N ASN A 171 -35.70 -16.31 -53.69
CA ASN A 171 -36.77 -16.83 -54.55
C ASN A 171 -36.45 -16.49 -56.01
N GLY A 172 -36.31 -17.52 -56.84
CA GLY A 172 -36.05 -17.40 -58.27
C GLY A 172 -35.47 -18.67 -58.89
N ALA A 173 -36.22 -19.78 -58.80
CA ALA A 173 -35.95 -20.99 -59.57
C ALA A 173 -36.66 -20.91 -60.92
N VAL A 174 -35.98 -21.27 -62.03
CA VAL A 174 -36.54 -22.08 -63.15
C VAL A 174 -35.39 -22.81 -63.89
N SER A 175 -35.64 -24.11 -64.10
CA SER A 175 -34.99 -25.18 -64.90
C SER A 175 -34.14 -24.83 -66.14
N LYS A 176 -33.08 -25.62 -66.43
CA LYS A 176 -33.09 -26.78 -67.38
C LYS A 176 -31.71 -27.45 -67.54
N ALA A 177 -31.74 -28.79 -67.56
CA ALA A 177 -30.96 -29.77 -68.36
C ALA A 177 -29.42 -29.74 -68.52
N LYS A 178 -28.86 -30.96 -68.47
CA LYS A 178 -27.50 -31.43 -68.77
C LYS A 178 -26.97 -30.99 -70.15
N SER A 179 -25.67 -30.68 -70.22
CA SER A 179 -24.78 -31.14 -71.29
C SER A 179 -23.37 -31.41 -70.74
N VAL A 180 -22.77 -32.47 -71.28
CA VAL A 180 -21.38 -32.92 -71.12
C VAL A 180 -20.55 -32.17 -72.16
N ASP A 181 -19.38 -31.63 -71.81
CA ASP A 181 -18.35 -31.25 -72.79
C ASP A 181 -16.94 -31.42 -72.20
N GLU A 182 -16.06 -31.96 -73.04
CA GLU A 182 -14.66 -32.31 -72.81
C GLU A 182 -13.74 -31.12 -72.51
N PRO A 183 -12.55 -31.34 -71.90
CA PRO A 183 -11.54 -30.30 -71.78
C PRO A 183 -10.72 -30.15 -73.08
N GLU A 184 -11.01 -29.11 -73.87
CA GLU A 184 -10.09 -28.67 -74.93
C GLU A 184 -8.76 -28.19 -74.34
N GLN A 185 -7.69 -28.92 -74.63
CA GLN A 185 -6.32 -28.54 -74.33
C GLN A 185 -5.91 -27.35 -75.20
N ARG A 186 -5.84 -26.15 -74.61
CA ARG A 186 -5.16 -25.00 -75.24
C ARG A 186 -3.66 -25.24 -75.20
N ILE A 187 -3.10 -25.64 -76.34
CA ILE A 187 -1.67 -25.67 -76.60
C ILE A 187 -1.18 -24.21 -76.61
N VAL A 188 -0.28 -23.86 -75.70
CA VAL A 188 0.41 -22.56 -75.70
C VAL A 188 1.66 -22.72 -76.55
N GLU A 189 1.64 -22.17 -77.75
CA GLU A 189 2.62 -22.37 -78.83
C GLU A 189 4.01 -21.73 -78.58
N TYR A 190 4.26 -21.15 -77.40
CA TYR A 190 5.51 -20.44 -77.08
C TYR A 190 6.03 -20.74 -75.66
N LEU A 191 6.06 -22.00 -75.23
CA LEU A 191 6.71 -22.40 -73.97
C LEU A 191 7.62 -23.61 -74.17
N ASP A 192 8.94 -23.41 -74.05
CA ASP A 192 9.96 -24.45 -74.21
C ASP A 192 9.91 -25.46 -73.03
N PRO A 193 9.65 -26.77 -73.28
CA PRO A 193 9.54 -27.79 -72.25
C PRO A 193 10.82 -28.06 -71.43
N ARG A 194 11.98 -27.50 -71.81
CA ARG A 194 13.25 -27.72 -71.10
C ARG A 194 13.48 -26.76 -69.93
N ILE A 195 12.64 -25.74 -69.76
CA ILE A 195 12.82 -24.69 -68.75
C ILE A 195 11.88 -24.92 -67.55
N SER A 196 12.43 -25.44 -66.44
CA SER A 196 11.72 -25.54 -65.16
C SER A 196 11.70 -24.19 -64.43
N LEU A 197 10.77 -23.30 -64.83
CA LEU A 197 10.50 -22.08 -64.09
C LEU A 197 9.63 -22.41 -62.86
N LYS A 198 10.25 -22.50 -61.68
CA LYS A 198 9.52 -22.45 -60.41
C LYS A 198 8.73 -21.14 -60.36
N SER A 199 7.43 -21.20 -60.61
CA SER A 199 6.57 -20.02 -60.56
C SER A 199 6.55 -19.48 -59.13
N ALA A 200 7.18 -18.32 -58.92
CA ALA A 200 7.09 -17.60 -57.67
C ALA A 200 5.64 -17.11 -57.52
N GLN A 201 4.80 -17.87 -56.81
CA GLN A 201 3.45 -17.48 -56.44
C GLN A 201 3.49 -16.31 -55.43
N ARG A 202 3.86 -15.12 -55.89
CA ARG A 202 3.49 -13.88 -55.20
C ARG A 202 2.03 -13.62 -55.55
N LYS A 203 1.14 -13.78 -54.57
CA LYS A 203 -0.25 -13.32 -54.68
C LYS A 203 -0.21 -11.84 -55.09
N GLN A 204 -0.68 -11.52 -56.29
CA GLN A 204 -0.84 -10.11 -56.66
C GLN A 204 -1.82 -9.47 -55.67
N ARG A 205 -1.43 -8.33 -55.10
CA ARG A 205 -2.32 -7.57 -54.22
C ARG A 205 -3.49 -7.10 -55.09
N ALA A 206 -4.70 -7.52 -54.74
CA ALA A 206 -5.90 -7.02 -55.38
C ALA A 206 -5.94 -5.49 -55.23
N ILE A 207 -6.24 -4.79 -56.33
CA ILE A 207 -6.42 -3.35 -56.32
C ILE A 207 -7.72 -3.08 -55.55
N VAL A 208 -7.59 -2.58 -54.32
CA VAL A 208 -8.74 -2.14 -53.51
C VAL A 208 -9.02 -0.69 -53.90
N PHE A 209 -10.04 -0.48 -54.72
CA PHE A 209 -10.52 0.85 -55.05
C PHE A 209 -11.24 1.45 -53.85
N HIS A 210 -10.83 2.65 -53.45
CA HIS A 210 -11.52 3.43 -52.45
C HIS A 210 -12.73 4.13 -53.08
N ASP A 211 -13.81 4.23 -52.33
CA ASP A 211 -15.02 4.90 -52.79
C ASP A 211 -14.75 6.39 -53.06
N LYS A 212 -15.35 6.92 -54.13
CA LYS A 212 -15.21 8.34 -54.50
C LYS A 212 -15.61 9.22 -53.32
N GLY A 213 -14.70 10.11 -52.92
CA GLY A 213 -14.91 11.06 -51.82
C GLY A 213 -14.40 10.63 -50.44
N GLU A 214 -13.88 9.41 -50.27
CA GLU A 214 -13.27 8.99 -48.99
C GLU A 214 -12.05 9.85 -48.64
N PHE A 215 -11.13 10.02 -49.61
CA PHE A 215 -9.95 10.85 -49.44
C PHE A 215 -10.25 12.35 -49.44
N GLU A 216 -11.31 12.80 -50.11
CA GLU A 216 -11.76 14.19 -50.03
C GLU A 216 -12.24 14.52 -48.61
N LYS A 217 -13.03 13.63 -47.98
CA LYS A 217 -13.45 13.76 -46.59
C LYS A 217 -12.25 13.72 -45.64
N LEU A 218 -11.28 12.85 -45.90
CA LEU A 218 -10.06 12.76 -45.09
C LEU A 218 -9.22 14.04 -45.20
N ALA A 219 -9.02 14.56 -46.40
CA ALA A 219 -8.30 15.80 -46.66
C ALA A 219 -9.03 17.02 -46.07
N GLN A 220 -10.37 17.08 -46.16
CA GLN A 220 -11.16 18.12 -45.51
C GLN A 220 -11.02 18.07 -43.99
N ARG A 221 -11.04 16.88 -43.39
CA ARG A 221 -10.80 16.69 -41.94
C ARG A 221 -9.39 17.13 -41.54
N GLU A 222 -8.39 16.84 -42.36
CA GLU A 222 -7.00 17.25 -42.11
C GLU A 222 -6.81 18.77 -42.23
N ARG A 223 -7.39 19.39 -43.25
CA ARG A 223 -7.44 20.86 -43.39
C ARG A 223 -8.17 21.53 -42.23
N ALA A 224 -9.27 20.96 -41.76
CA ALA A 224 -10.00 21.47 -40.60
C ALA A 224 -9.14 21.38 -39.32
N LYS A 225 -8.42 20.26 -39.11
CA LYS A 225 -7.46 20.12 -38.01
C LYS A 225 -6.32 21.15 -38.10
N ALA A 226 -5.77 21.38 -39.29
CA ALA A 226 -4.72 22.37 -39.51
C ALA A 226 -5.21 23.79 -39.22
N ARG A 227 -6.43 24.16 -39.66
CA ARG A 227 -7.05 25.46 -39.34
C ARG A 227 -7.27 25.64 -37.84
N LEU A 228 -7.74 24.61 -37.14
CA LEU A 228 -7.88 24.66 -35.68
C LEU A 228 -6.53 24.83 -34.98
N ALA A 229 -5.47 24.18 -35.45
CA ALA A 229 -4.13 24.34 -34.91
C ALA A 229 -3.57 25.76 -35.12
N ILE A 230 -3.81 26.35 -36.29
CA ILE A 230 -3.45 27.74 -36.60
C ILE A 230 -4.21 28.70 -35.67
N LEU A 231 -5.53 28.54 -35.52
CA LEU A 231 -6.34 29.35 -34.62
C LEU A 231 -5.90 29.21 -33.16
N GLN A 232 -5.53 28.01 -32.71
CA GLN A 232 -4.96 27.81 -31.38
C GLN A 232 -3.60 28.50 -31.21
N ALA A 233 -2.73 28.45 -32.22
CA ALA A 233 -1.46 29.17 -32.22
C ALA A 233 -1.67 30.70 -32.19
N GLU A 234 -2.64 31.21 -32.93
CA GLU A 234 -2.99 32.63 -32.97
C GLU A 234 -3.57 33.11 -31.63
N ILE A 235 -4.51 32.36 -31.04
CA ILE A 235 -5.07 32.64 -29.72
C ILE A 235 -3.98 32.63 -28.64
N THR A 236 -3.04 31.67 -28.69
CA THR A 236 -1.93 31.63 -27.73
C THR A 236 -0.93 32.76 -27.92
N GLN A 237 -0.68 33.21 -29.16
CA GLN A 237 0.14 34.40 -29.43
C GLN A 237 -0.54 35.69 -28.98
N ILE A 238 -1.85 35.84 -29.22
CA ILE A 238 -2.63 37.00 -28.75
C ILE A 238 -2.63 37.03 -27.21
N ALA A 239 -2.87 35.89 -26.55
CA ALA A 239 -2.85 35.78 -25.08
C ALA A 239 -1.46 36.05 -24.46
N LYS A 240 -0.38 35.73 -25.18
CA LYS A 240 1.00 36.10 -24.79
C LYS A 240 1.28 37.58 -25.00
N LYS A 241 0.86 38.15 -26.14
CA LYS A 241 1.04 39.57 -26.50
C LYS A 241 0.27 40.51 -25.56
N THR A 242 -0.87 40.07 -25.03
CA THR A 242 -1.64 40.87 -24.06
C THR A 242 -1.13 40.76 -22.62
N GLY A 243 -0.10 39.95 -22.32
CA GLY A 243 0.42 39.81 -20.95
C GLY A 243 -0.57 39.19 -19.95
N MET A 244 -1.67 38.61 -20.44
CA MET A 244 -2.82 38.21 -19.63
C MET A 244 -2.73 36.77 -19.07
N SER A 245 -1.70 36.00 -19.40
CA SER A 245 -1.72 34.54 -19.18
C SER A 245 -1.62 34.12 -17.71
N SER A 246 -0.82 34.80 -16.87
CA SER A 246 -0.69 34.45 -15.44
C SER A 246 -1.71 35.19 -14.56
N SER A 247 -1.90 36.49 -14.78
CA SER A 247 -2.85 37.32 -14.02
C SER A 247 -4.32 36.93 -14.26
N VAL A 248 -4.74 36.55 -15.47
CA VAL A 248 -6.11 36.09 -15.72
C VAL A 248 -6.35 34.70 -15.13
N LYS A 249 -5.36 33.80 -15.17
CA LYS A 249 -5.46 32.50 -14.50
C LYS A 249 -5.58 32.67 -12.98
N LEU A 250 -4.79 33.55 -12.37
CA LEU A 250 -4.93 33.91 -10.96
C LEU A 250 -6.32 34.50 -10.65
N ALA A 251 -6.85 35.37 -11.52
CA ALA A 251 -8.19 35.93 -11.39
C ALA A 251 -9.33 34.90 -11.56
N MET A 252 -9.12 33.83 -12.34
CA MET A 252 -10.07 32.72 -12.47
C MET A 252 -10.04 31.74 -11.28
N LEU A 253 -8.91 31.68 -10.54
CA LEU A 253 -8.74 30.82 -9.36
C LEU A 253 -9.30 31.42 -8.10
N THR A 254 -9.18 32.74 -7.91
CA THR A 254 -9.98 33.41 -6.89
C THR A 254 -11.40 32.94 -7.14
N PRO A 255 -12.09 32.36 -6.12
CA PRO A 255 -13.49 31.99 -6.30
C PRO A 255 -14.17 33.15 -7.00
N SER A 256 -15.19 32.87 -7.80
CA SER A 256 -16.15 33.90 -8.16
C SER A 256 -16.86 34.36 -6.87
N SER A 257 -16.12 35.02 -5.99
CA SER A 257 -16.57 36.21 -5.32
C SER A 257 -17.22 37.12 -6.35
N SER A 258 -16.99 37.05 -7.66
CA SER A 258 -17.94 37.65 -8.61
C SER A 258 -19.43 37.26 -8.42
N ALA A 259 -19.86 36.31 -7.58
CA ALA A 259 -21.25 36.30 -7.07
C ALA A 259 -21.42 37.17 -5.81
N VAL A 260 -20.58 36.95 -4.79
CA VAL A 260 -20.56 37.71 -3.51
C VAL A 260 -20.11 39.17 -3.69
N TRP A 261 -18.94 39.42 -4.25
CA TRP A 261 -18.45 40.68 -4.83
C TRP A 261 -19.29 41.32 -5.95
N LYS A 262 -20.10 40.61 -6.76
CA LYS A 262 -21.12 41.31 -7.61
C LYS A 262 -22.29 41.81 -6.78
N MET A 263 -22.69 41.07 -5.73
CA MET A 263 -23.59 41.59 -4.70
C MET A 263 -22.97 42.80 -3.98
N ILE A 264 -21.70 42.74 -3.58
CA ILE A 264 -21.02 43.80 -2.82
C ILE A 264 -20.69 45.05 -3.67
N ARG A 265 -20.47 44.92 -4.99
CA ARG A 265 -20.23 46.05 -5.90
C ARG A 265 -21.49 46.62 -6.56
N HIS A 266 -22.65 45.99 -6.42
CA HIS A 266 -23.90 46.62 -6.87
C HIS A 266 -24.22 47.78 -5.92
N PRO A 267 -24.29 49.04 -6.39
CA PRO A 267 -24.59 50.18 -5.52
C PRO A 267 -25.95 50.05 -4.81
N LEU A 268 -26.84 49.22 -5.36
CA LEU A 268 -28.20 48.96 -4.87
C LEU A 268 -28.31 47.81 -3.85
N VAL A 269 -27.23 47.04 -3.62
CA VAL A 269 -27.21 45.87 -2.69
C VAL A 269 -25.97 45.90 -1.78
N ARG A 270 -25.41 47.08 -1.52
CA ARG A 270 -24.61 47.26 -0.32
C ARG A 270 -25.59 47.44 0.83
N PRO A 271 -25.65 46.55 1.83
CA PRO A 271 -26.40 46.83 3.04
C PRO A 271 -25.91 48.17 3.59
N LEU A 272 -26.83 49.13 3.74
CA LEU A 272 -26.51 50.44 4.32
C LEU A 272 -25.90 50.30 5.72
N LYS A 273 -26.17 49.18 6.41
CA LYS A 273 -25.63 48.79 7.71
C LYS A 273 -25.11 47.36 7.72
N LYS A 274 -24.19 47.01 8.62
CA LYS A 274 -23.80 45.61 8.85
C LYS A 274 -24.89 44.91 9.67
N TRP A 275 -24.96 43.58 9.59
CA TRP A 275 -26.01 42.78 10.24
C TRP A 275 -26.09 42.95 11.76
N TRP A 276 -24.99 43.31 12.42
CA TRP A 276 -24.95 43.54 13.86
C TRP A 276 -25.46 44.94 14.25
N ASP A 277 -25.30 45.93 13.37
CA ASP A 277 -25.80 47.30 13.54
C ASP A 277 -27.33 47.39 13.43
N GLU A 278 -27.93 46.48 12.65
CA GLU A 278 -29.38 46.43 12.40
C GLU A 278 -30.18 46.16 13.69
N VAL A 279 -29.67 45.26 14.54
CA VAL A 279 -30.29 44.88 15.82
C VAL A 279 -30.35 46.06 16.79
N VAL A 280 -29.36 46.96 16.71
CA VAL A 280 -29.23 48.10 17.63
C VAL A 280 -29.97 49.33 17.09
N LEU A 281 -29.75 49.67 15.81
CA LEU A 281 -30.16 50.96 15.23
C LEU A 281 -31.55 50.91 14.58
N GLY A 282 -31.97 49.77 14.01
CA GLY A 282 -33.25 49.55 13.31
C GLY A 282 -33.75 50.68 12.39
N GLY A 283 -32.84 51.49 11.80
CA GLY A 283 -33.07 52.71 11.00
C GLY A 283 -31.92 52.93 10.00
N SER A 284 -31.62 54.16 9.55
CA SER A 284 -30.37 54.51 8.80
C SER A 284 -29.29 55.05 9.75
N TYR A 285 -28.02 55.21 9.33
CA TYR A 285 -26.99 55.82 10.21
C TYR A 285 -27.26 57.31 10.47
N ASP A 286 -27.98 57.96 9.57
CA ASP A 286 -28.34 59.38 9.66
C ASP A 286 -29.45 59.67 10.68
N MET A 287 -30.03 58.62 11.29
CA MET A 287 -31.11 58.71 12.28
C MET A 287 -30.58 58.49 13.71
N ILE A 288 -29.26 58.63 13.93
CA ILE A 288 -28.66 58.60 15.26
C ILE A 288 -28.77 60.02 15.83
N PRO A 289 -29.47 60.24 16.96
CA PRO A 289 -29.55 61.56 17.57
C PRO A 289 -28.17 62.04 18.05
N ASP A 290 -27.79 63.27 17.70
CA ASP A 290 -26.54 63.90 18.18
C ASP A 290 -26.61 64.32 19.66
N GLU A 291 -27.82 64.50 20.20
CA GLU A 291 -28.05 64.84 21.61
C GLU A 291 -28.90 63.79 22.33
N ASN A 292 -28.35 63.29 23.45
CA ASN A 292 -28.98 62.44 24.47
C ASN A 292 -29.56 61.08 23.99
N ILE A 293 -28.65 60.16 23.67
CA ILE A 293 -28.92 58.72 23.40
C ILE A 293 -29.78 58.05 24.51
N ASP A 294 -29.67 58.55 25.75
CA ASP A 294 -30.38 58.02 26.93
C ASP A 294 -31.89 58.31 26.94
N SER A 295 -32.37 59.23 26.09
CA SER A 295 -33.81 59.59 26.02
C SER A 295 -34.61 58.66 25.11
N ASP A 296 -33.91 57.94 24.22
CA ASP A 296 -34.52 57.06 23.25
C ASP A 296 -34.79 55.67 23.85
N ASN A 297 -36.07 55.40 24.11
CA ASN A 297 -36.57 54.11 24.62
C ASN A 297 -36.10 52.87 23.83
N LYS A 298 -35.60 53.05 22.59
CA LYS A 298 -35.05 51.98 21.74
C LYS A 298 -33.64 51.58 22.14
N TYR A 299 -32.75 52.55 22.39
CA TYR A 299 -31.36 52.30 22.76
C TYR A 299 -31.24 51.82 24.21
N VAL A 300 -32.07 52.36 25.10
CA VAL A 300 -32.16 51.91 26.51
C VAL A 300 -32.60 50.43 26.62
N LYS A 301 -33.37 49.92 25.64
CA LYS A 301 -33.79 48.50 25.60
C LYS A 301 -32.73 47.57 25.02
N THR A 302 -31.89 48.03 24.10
CA THR A 302 -30.90 47.20 23.40
C THR A 302 -29.52 47.23 24.04
N ILE A 303 -29.10 48.39 24.54
CA ILE A 303 -27.80 48.59 25.20
C ILE A 303 -28.07 48.81 26.68
N THR A 304 -27.54 47.92 27.51
CA THR A 304 -27.64 48.01 28.97
C THR A 304 -26.25 47.88 29.59
N ASN A 305 -26.10 48.24 30.85
CA ASN A 305 -24.84 48.09 31.60
C ASN A 305 -24.50 46.62 31.93
N LEU A 306 -25.26 45.66 31.39
CA LEU A 306 -25.06 44.23 31.61
C LEU A 306 -24.01 43.69 30.63
N VAL A 307 -22.98 43.04 31.19
CA VAL A 307 -21.95 42.35 30.41
C VAL A 307 -22.27 40.85 30.38
N GLU A 308 -22.59 40.33 29.20
CA GLU A 308 -22.77 38.90 29.00
C GLU A 308 -21.41 38.18 29.01
N HIS A 309 -21.30 37.11 29.79
CA HIS A 309 -20.17 36.19 29.72
C HIS A 309 -20.56 35.05 28.78
N PRO A 310 -20.01 34.99 27.55
CA PRO A 310 -20.41 34.00 26.57
C PRO A 310 -20.11 32.58 27.07
N ILE A 311 -20.87 31.61 26.55
CA ILE A 311 -20.73 30.19 26.93
C ILE A 311 -19.28 29.73 26.68
N GLN A 312 -18.63 29.26 27.75
CA GLN A 312 -17.29 28.69 27.66
C GLN A 312 -17.35 27.33 26.96
N LEU A 313 -16.96 27.30 25.68
CA LEU A 313 -16.81 26.05 24.93
C LEU A 313 -15.52 25.36 25.33
N LYS A 314 -15.58 24.02 25.47
CA LYS A 314 -14.38 23.21 25.70
C LYS A 314 -13.43 23.31 24.50
N PRO A 315 -12.09 23.31 24.73
CA PRO A 315 -11.12 23.26 23.65
C PRO A 315 -11.37 22.05 22.73
N PRO A 316 -11.32 22.22 21.40
CA PRO A 316 -11.49 21.11 20.45
C PRO A 316 -10.47 19.98 20.62
N ASP A 317 -9.29 20.29 21.17
CA ASP A 317 -8.15 19.37 21.31
C ASP A 317 -8.16 18.53 22.59
N GLU A 318 -9.15 18.72 23.48
CA GLU A 318 -9.20 18.01 24.74
C GLU A 318 -9.63 16.54 24.54
N PRO A 319 -8.79 15.56 24.93
CA PRO A 319 -9.14 14.15 24.80
C PRO A 319 -10.37 13.81 25.63
N LEU A 320 -11.37 13.17 25.01
CA LEU A 320 -12.59 12.72 25.70
C LEU A 320 -12.29 11.75 26.85
N GLN A 321 -11.15 11.06 26.78
CA GLN A 321 -10.66 10.15 27.81
C GLN A 321 -9.43 10.76 28.51
N PRO A 322 -9.37 10.73 29.85
CA PRO A 322 -8.22 11.26 30.58
C PRO A 322 -6.96 10.52 30.17
N GLN A 323 -5.91 11.28 29.82
CA GLN A 323 -4.62 10.70 29.47
C GLN A 323 -3.85 10.30 30.73
N TYR A 324 -3.64 9.00 30.91
CA TYR A 324 -2.79 8.49 31.99
C TYR A 324 -1.32 8.54 31.60
N LEU A 325 -0.49 9.10 32.50
CA LEU A 325 0.96 9.09 32.34
C LEU A 325 1.49 7.66 32.40
N LYS A 326 2.40 7.32 31.48
CA LYS A 326 3.07 6.03 31.50
C LYS A 326 4.06 6.00 32.65
N VAL A 327 3.89 5.03 33.55
CA VAL A 327 4.82 4.83 34.67
C VAL A 327 6.11 4.19 34.17
N TYR A 328 7.24 4.86 34.41
CA TYR A 328 8.56 4.33 34.13
C TYR A 328 9.23 3.90 35.44
N LEU A 329 9.73 2.67 35.45
CA LEU A 329 10.45 2.10 36.59
C LEU A 329 11.95 2.21 36.36
N THR A 330 12.71 2.54 37.39
CA THR A 330 14.18 2.46 37.37
C THR A 330 14.65 1.01 37.22
N SER A 331 15.92 0.83 36.82
CA SER A 331 16.50 -0.52 36.71
C SER A 331 16.52 -1.28 38.05
N ARG A 332 16.68 -0.57 39.17
CA ARG A 332 16.66 -1.13 40.53
C ARG A 332 15.26 -1.60 40.92
N GLU A 333 14.23 -0.81 40.65
CA GLU A 333 12.83 -1.18 40.90
C GLU A 333 12.40 -2.35 40.03
N ARG A 334 12.73 -2.35 38.73
CA ARG A 334 12.48 -3.50 37.85
C ARG A 334 13.12 -4.79 38.38
N LYS A 335 14.36 -4.70 38.91
CA LYS A 335 15.02 -5.84 39.58
C LYS A 335 14.32 -6.24 40.88
N LYS A 336 13.85 -5.28 41.69
CA LYS A 336 13.12 -5.52 42.94
C LYS A 336 11.80 -6.24 42.67
N ILE A 337 10.95 -5.71 41.78
CA ILE A 337 9.67 -6.31 41.37
C ILE A 337 9.89 -7.71 40.80
N ARG A 338 10.85 -7.87 39.88
CA ARG A 338 11.17 -9.20 39.32
C ARG A 338 11.57 -10.21 40.39
N ARG A 339 12.35 -9.81 41.40
CA ARG A 339 12.75 -10.71 42.52
C ARG A 339 11.57 -11.04 43.41
N GLN A 340 10.73 -10.06 43.74
CA GLN A 340 9.56 -10.24 44.58
C GLN A 340 8.54 -11.18 43.91
N ASN A 341 8.19 -10.95 42.63
CA ASN A 341 7.29 -11.83 41.88
C ASN A 341 7.84 -13.25 41.73
N ARG A 342 9.17 -13.40 41.61
CA ARG A 342 9.81 -14.73 41.58
C ARG A 342 9.73 -15.43 42.94
N LYS A 343 9.98 -14.70 44.03
CA LYS A 343 9.90 -15.20 45.40
C LYS A 343 8.47 -15.63 45.72
N GLU A 344 7.48 -14.81 45.34
CA GLU A 344 6.06 -15.09 45.48
C GLU A 344 5.63 -16.31 44.66
N ALA A 345 5.99 -16.38 43.38
CA ALA A 345 5.67 -17.54 42.54
C ALA A 345 6.34 -18.84 43.04
N GLN A 346 7.54 -18.76 43.62
CA GLN A 346 8.19 -19.90 44.26
C GLN A 346 7.47 -20.29 45.56
N LYS A 347 7.10 -19.31 46.38
CA LYS A 347 6.35 -19.53 47.61
C LYS A 347 5.01 -20.20 47.33
N GLU A 348 4.27 -19.71 46.34
CA GLU A 348 3.00 -20.29 45.88
C GLU A 348 3.18 -21.75 45.39
N GLN A 349 4.25 -22.04 44.65
CA GLN A 349 4.56 -23.42 44.23
C GLN A 349 4.88 -24.33 45.43
N THR A 350 5.67 -23.84 46.38
CA THR A 350 6.00 -24.58 47.61
C THR A 350 4.76 -24.81 48.47
N GLU A 351 3.89 -23.81 48.60
CA GLU A 351 2.62 -23.91 49.32
C GLU A 351 1.68 -24.94 48.62
N LYS A 352 1.60 -24.93 47.29
CA LYS A 352 0.85 -25.96 46.53
C LYS A 352 1.38 -27.37 46.72
N ILE A 353 2.70 -27.54 46.84
CA ILE A 353 3.32 -28.84 47.15
C ILE A 353 3.03 -29.23 48.59
N ARG A 354 3.14 -28.30 49.55
CA ARG A 354 2.86 -28.53 50.97
C ARG A 354 1.41 -28.95 51.20
N LEU A 355 0.47 -28.37 50.45
CA LEU A 355 -0.95 -28.72 50.47
C LEU A 355 -1.27 -30.01 49.68
N GLY A 356 -0.29 -30.58 48.96
CA GLY A 356 -0.47 -31.81 48.19
C GLY A 356 -1.19 -31.66 46.85
N LEU A 357 -1.51 -30.43 46.40
CA LEU A 357 -2.17 -30.20 45.11
C LEU A 357 -1.24 -30.52 43.92
N ILE A 358 0.07 -30.40 44.12
CA ILE A 358 1.08 -30.69 43.09
C ILE A 358 2.12 -31.65 43.68
N LYS A 359 2.40 -32.76 42.98
CA LYS A 359 3.49 -33.67 43.34
C LYS A 359 4.84 -32.94 43.31
N ALA A 360 5.70 -33.22 44.28
CA ALA A 360 7.05 -32.68 44.31
C ALA A 360 7.77 -32.95 42.97
N PRO A 361 8.41 -31.93 42.35
CA PRO A 361 9.06 -32.09 41.06
C PRO A 361 10.26 -33.04 41.17
N GLU A 362 10.39 -33.94 40.20
CA GLU A 362 11.50 -34.90 40.13
C GLU A 362 12.86 -34.20 39.95
N PRO A 363 13.96 -34.78 40.48
CA PRO A 363 15.28 -34.18 40.41
C PRO A 363 15.74 -34.02 38.96
N LYS A 364 16.36 -32.87 38.68
CA LYS A 364 16.78 -32.50 37.33
C LYS A 364 18.03 -33.29 36.88
N VAL A 365 17.84 -34.48 36.28
CA VAL A 365 18.96 -35.27 35.76
C VAL A 365 19.46 -34.68 34.42
N LYS A 366 20.77 -34.71 34.18
CA LYS A 366 21.44 -34.39 32.91
C LYS A 366 22.38 -35.55 32.60
N LEU A 367 22.76 -35.76 31.34
CA LEU A 367 23.78 -36.77 30.99
C LEU A 367 25.07 -36.58 31.81
N SER A 368 25.53 -35.33 32.00
CA SER A 368 26.70 -35.02 32.84
C SER A 368 26.52 -35.33 34.33
N ASN A 369 25.28 -35.35 34.84
CA ASN A 369 24.97 -35.62 36.25
C ASN A 369 24.45 -37.06 36.46
N LEU A 370 24.41 -37.88 35.40
CA LEU A 370 23.79 -39.20 35.42
C LEU A 370 24.47 -40.12 36.43
N MET A 371 25.80 -40.26 36.36
CA MET A 371 26.57 -41.12 37.26
C MET A 371 26.55 -40.64 38.72
N ARG A 372 26.35 -39.34 38.97
CA ARG A 372 26.28 -38.80 40.33
C ARG A 372 24.91 -39.00 40.99
N VAL A 373 23.83 -39.03 40.20
CA VAL A 373 22.45 -39.06 40.71
C VAL A 373 21.85 -40.47 40.67
N LEU A 374 22.18 -41.25 39.64
CA LEU A 374 21.65 -42.60 39.41
C LEU A 374 22.80 -43.61 39.30
N GLY A 375 23.90 -43.42 40.03
CA GLY A 375 25.11 -44.24 39.88
C GLY A 375 24.88 -45.73 40.13
N SER A 376 24.11 -46.10 41.17
CA SER A 376 23.74 -47.48 41.47
C SER A 376 22.96 -48.14 40.33
N ASP A 377 21.98 -47.41 39.78
CA ASP A 377 21.08 -47.91 38.73
C ASP A 377 21.76 -47.89 37.35
N ALA A 378 22.70 -46.96 37.16
CA ALA A 378 23.49 -46.81 35.94
C ALA A 378 24.53 -47.92 35.78
N VAL A 379 25.03 -48.48 36.89
CA VAL A 379 25.94 -49.63 36.87
C VAL A 379 25.19 -50.91 36.48
N GLN A 380 23.92 -51.04 36.86
CA GLN A 380 23.08 -52.19 36.51
C GLN A 380 22.66 -52.15 35.03
N ASP A 381 22.04 -51.05 34.58
CA ASP A 381 21.52 -50.93 33.20
C ASP A 381 21.89 -49.55 32.58
N PRO A 382 23.10 -49.37 32.02
CA PRO A 382 23.55 -48.06 31.53
C PRO A 382 22.67 -47.48 30.42
N THR A 383 22.20 -48.33 29.50
CA THR A 383 21.36 -47.91 28.35
C THR A 383 19.97 -47.45 28.80
N LYS A 384 19.38 -48.12 29.80
CA LYS A 384 18.03 -47.82 30.30
C LYS A 384 18.00 -46.48 31.04
N VAL A 385 18.99 -46.23 31.90
CA VAL A 385 19.10 -44.94 32.60
C VAL A 385 19.44 -43.81 31.64
N GLU A 386 20.28 -44.06 30.62
CA GLU A 386 20.59 -43.05 29.61
C GLU A 386 19.34 -42.70 28.79
N ALA A 387 18.58 -43.70 28.34
CA ALA A 387 17.32 -43.50 27.63
C ALA A 387 16.30 -42.74 28.47
N HIS A 388 16.19 -43.04 29.77
CA HIS A 388 15.32 -42.31 30.69
C HIS A 388 15.73 -40.84 30.83
N VAL A 389 17.02 -40.55 31.02
CA VAL A 389 17.53 -39.17 31.12
C VAL A 389 17.38 -38.42 29.80
N ARG A 390 17.62 -39.07 28.66
CA ARG A 390 17.35 -38.50 27.33
C ARG A 390 15.87 -38.20 27.15
N LYS A 391 14.96 -39.07 27.59
CA LYS A 391 13.51 -38.84 27.58
C LYS A 391 13.13 -37.64 28.45
N GLN A 392 13.64 -37.52 29.67
CA GLN A 392 13.43 -36.35 30.53
C GLN A 392 14.04 -35.05 29.95
N MET A 393 15.20 -35.14 29.29
CA MET A 393 15.80 -34.01 28.55
C MET A 393 14.89 -33.58 27.38
N ALA A 394 14.45 -34.53 26.56
CA ALA A 394 13.56 -34.29 25.43
C ALA A 394 12.21 -33.74 25.90
N GLU A 395 11.65 -34.23 26.99
CA GLU A 395 10.40 -33.74 27.56
C GLU A 395 10.53 -32.30 28.06
N ARG A 396 11.63 -31.94 28.72
CA ARG A 396 11.90 -30.55 29.12
C ARG A 396 12.04 -29.63 27.90
N GLN A 397 12.75 -30.08 26.87
CA GLN A 397 12.90 -29.34 25.63
C GLN A 397 11.55 -29.15 24.94
N ARG A 398 10.76 -30.22 24.80
CA ARG A 398 9.41 -30.20 24.25
C ARG A 398 8.49 -29.28 25.05
N LYS A 399 8.51 -29.34 26.38
CA LYS A 399 7.69 -28.46 27.24
C LYS A 399 8.08 -27.00 27.06
N HIS A 400 9.36 -26.69 26.95
CA HIS A 400 9.84 -25.34 26.65
C HIS A 400 9.37 -24.86 25.26
N GLU A 401 9.50 -25.71 24.24
CA GLU A 401 9.05 -25.41 22.88
C GLU A 401 7.54 -25.24 22.79
N VAL A 402 6.76 -26.13 23.40
CA VAL A 402 5.29 -26.04 23.50
C VAL A 402 4.89 -24.75 24.21
N THR A 403 5.54 -24.40 25.33
CA THR A 403 5.27 -23.15 26.04
C THR A 403 5.58 -21.93 25.16
N ASN A 404 6.66 -21.98 24.37
CA ASN A 404 7.01 -20.91 23.44
C ASN A 404 6.04 -20.83 22.27
N GLN A 405 5.59 -21.97 21.75
CA GLN A 405 4.57 -22.06 20.69
C GLN A 405 3.22 -21.53 21.18
N GLN A 406 2.79 -21.87 22.40
CA GLN A 406 1.58 -21.35 23.02
C GLN A 406 1.64 -19.82 23.23
N ARG A 407 2.81 -19.28 23.59
CA ARG A 407 3.01 -17.82 23.72
C ARG A 407 3.18 -17.11 22.37
N LYS A 408 3.55 -17.83 21.32
CA LYS A 408 3.82 -17.28 20.00
C LYS A 408 2.48 -16.89 19.37
N LEU A 409 2.27 -15.58 19.22
CA LEU A 409 1.09 -15.06 18.56
C LEU A 409 0.89 -15.72 17.20
N THR A 410 -0.37 -16.07 16.91
CA THR A 410 -0.79 -16.50 15.58
C THR A 410 -0.54 -15.38 14.56
N LYS A 411 -0.46 -15.72 13.27
CA LYS A 411 -0.20 -14.74 12.21
C LYS A 411 -1.25 -13.62 12.23
N GLU A 412 -2.51 -13.98 12.47
CA GLU A 412 -3.65 -13.08 12.57
C GLU A 412 -3.55 -12.14 13.77
N GLN A 413 -3.24 -12.65 14.95
CA GLN A 413 -3.03 -11.82 16.15
C GLN A 413 -1.84 -10.86 15.97
N ARG A 414 -0.81 -11.25 15.22
CA ARG A 414 0.31 -10.35 14.90
C ARG A 414 -0.10 -9.26 13.93
N SER A 415 -0.86 -9.58 12.88
CA SER A 415 -1.37 -8.57 11.96
C SER A 415 -2.29 -7.60 12.69
N GLU A 416 -3.17 -8.08 13.57
CA GLU A 416 -4.07 -7.22 14.34
C GLU A 416 -3.29 -6.33 15.32
N LYS A 417 -2.30 -6.86 16.05
CA LYS A 417 -1.41 -6.02 16.87
C LYS A 417 -0.65 -4.98 16.04
N LYS A 418 -0.26 -5.31 14.80
CA LYS A 418 0.41 -4.37 13.88
C LYS A 418 -0.57 -3.31 13.37
N ILE A 419 -1.78 -3.70 12.97
CA ILE A 419 -2.85 -2.80 12.55
C ILE A 419 -3.20 -1.85 13.69
N ARG A 420 -3.40 -2.35 14.91
CA ARG A 420 -3.66 -1.52 16.10
C ARG A 420 -2.52 -0.56 16.45
N LYS A 421 -1.27 -0.93 16.13
CA LYS A 421 -0.11 -0.04 16.31
C LYS A 421 -0.07 1.07 15.26
N ILE A 422 -0.50 0.77 14.03
CA ILE A 422 -0.49 1.70 12.89
C ILE A 422 -1.73 2.59 12.90
N LYS A 423 -2.89 2.04 13.23
CA LYS A 423 -4.17 2.73 13.36
C LYS A 423 -4.10 3.61 14.62
N GLU A 424 -3.61 4.82 14.43
CA GLU A 424 -3.57 5.81 15.50
C GLU A 424 -4.97 6.35 15.77
N ASP A 425 -5.22 6.76 17.01
CA ASP A 425 -6.45 7.47 17.34
C ASP A 425 -6.40 8.85 16.68
N THR A 426 -7.28 9.05 15.71
CA THR A 426 -7.39 10.29 14.93
C THR A 426 -8.66 11.04 15.27
N SER A 427 -9.23 10.77 16.45
CA SER A 427 -10.49 11.35 16.92
C SER A 427 -10.36 12.83 17.30
N LEU A 428 -9.22 13.23 17.87
CA LEU A 428 -8.98 14.60 18.33
C LEU A 428 -8.56 15.52 17.19
N ALA A 429 -7.51 15.09 16.50
CA ALA A 429 -6.87 15.88 15.49
C ALA A 429 -6.34 14.96 14.40
N VAL A 430 -6.56 15.34 13.16
CA VAL A 430 -6.09 14.64 11.96
C VAL A 430 -4.94 15.44 11.39
N HIS A 431 -3.75 14.85 11.32
CA HIS A 431 -2.66 15.46 10.58
C HIS A 431 -2.88 15.23 9.10
N MET A 432 -2.71 16.27 8.31
CA MET A 432 -2.88 16.23 6.87
C MET A 432 -1.66 16.83 6.19
N THR A 433 -1.27 16.20 5.09
CA THR A 433 -0.17 16.64 4.24
C THR A 433 -0.63 16.68 2.79
N VAL A 434 -0.18 17.69 2.07
CA VAL A 434 -0.49 17.91 0.66
C VAL A 434 0.82 17.98 -0.11
N TYR A 435 1.01 17.03 -1.03
CA TYR A 435 2.17 16.98 -1.90
C TYR A 435 1.78 17.37 -3.32
N LYS A 436 2.64 18.15 -3.97
CA LYS A 436 2.60 18.40 -5.41
C LYS A 436 3.66 17.55 -6.08
N VAL A 437 3.26 16.90 -7.17
CA VAL A 437 4.14 16.13 -8.05
C VAL A 437 3.89 16.59 -9.49
N LYS A 438 4.94 16.87 -10.25
CA LYS A 438 4.80 17.26 -11.67
C LYS A 438 4.12 16.18 -12.52
N SER A 439 4.66 14.95 -12.50
CA SER A 439 4.03 13.81 -13.17
C SER A 439 3.95 12.57 -12.27
N LEU A 440 2.75 12.00 -12.15
CA LEU A 440 2.50 10.69 -11.51
C LEU A 440 2.07 9.62 -12.54
N ALA A 441 2.54 9.75 -13.78
CA ALA A 441 2.20 8.83 -14.87
C ALA A 441 2.82 7.43 -14.69
N HIS A 442 3.95 7.32 -13.98
CA HIS A 442 4.65 6.06 -13.82
C HIS A 442 3.88 5.07 -12.91
N PRO A 443 3.50 3.88 -13.41
CA PRO A 443 2.66 2.94 -12.66
C PRO A 443 3.27 2.47 -11.34
N ALA A 444 4.59 2.26 -11.27
CA ALA A 444 5.22 1.76 -10.05
C ALA A 444 5.25 2.82 -8.94
N LYS A 445 5.50 4.10 -9.28
CA LYS A 445 5.45 5.20 -8.30
C LYS A 445 4.02 5.44 -7.85
N LYS A 446 3.06 5.50 -8.77
CA LYS A 446 1.62 5.57 -8.45
C LYS A 446 1.18 4.45 -7.50
N PHE A 447 1.54 3.20 -7.82
CA PHE A 447 1.23 2.04 -6.97
C PHE A 447 1.89 2.15 -5.59
N LYS A 448 3.14 2.60 -5.51
CA LYS A 448 3.82 2.83 -4.21
C LYS A 448 3.06 3.87 -3.38
N VAL A 449 2.67 5.01 -3.96
CA VAL A 449 1.91 6.06 -3.26
C VAL A 449 0.57 5.50 -2.76
N GLU A 450 -0.22 4.89 -3.64
CA GLU A 450 -1.55 4.38 -3.31
C GLU A 450 -1.50 3.24 -2.28
N MET A 451 -0.65 2.23 -2.49
CA MET A 451 -0.57 1.08 -1.59
C MET A 451 0.01 1.43 -0.23
N ASN A 452 1.00 2.33 -0.15
CA ASN A 452 1.53 2.70 1.17
C ASN A 452 0.50 3.51 1.96
N ALA A 453 -0.27 4.38 1.31
CA ALA A 453 -1.34 5.11 2.00
C ALA A 453 -2.42 4.13 2.54
N LYS A 454 -2.83 3.14 1.73
CA LYS A 454 -3.73 2.05 2.16
C LYS A 454 -3.15 1.20 3.30
N GLN A 455 -1.89 0.77 3.19
CA GLN A 455 -1.20 -0.03 4.22
C GLN A 455 -1.00 0.71 5.55
N LEU A 456 -0.85 2.03 5.49
CA LEU A 456 -0.76 2.89 6.66
C LEU A 456 -2.14 3.24 7.24
N HIS A 457 -3.24 2.78 6.62
CA HIS A 457 -4.63 3.13 6.99
C HIS A 457 -4.87 4.64 7.01
N MET A 458 -4.24 5.34 6.07
CA MET A 458 -4.45 6.76 5.83
C MET A 458 -5.67 6.97 4.93
N THR A 459 -6.29 8.13 5.06
CA THR A 459 -7.39 8.59 4.20
C THR A 459 -6.86 9.67 3.26
N GLY A 460 -7.56 9.96 2.17
CA GLY A 460 -7.10 11.01 1.25
C GLY A 460 -7.55 10.85 -0.20
N LEU A 461 -6.94 11.65 -1.06
CA LEU A 461 -7.24 11.70 -2.47
C LEU A 461 -5.96 11.93 -3.28
N ILE A 462 -5.79 11.15 -4.34
CA ILE A 462 -4.75 11.36 -5.35
C ILE A 462 -5.44 11.90 -6.59
N LEU A 463 -5.17 13.16 -6.90
CA LEU A 463 -5.72 13.84 -8.07
C LEU A 463 -4.66 13.87 -9.16
N LEU A 464 -5.01 13.30 -10.30
CA LEU A 464 -4.16 13.27 -11.49
C LEU A 464 -4.62 14.33 -12.48
N HIS A 465 -3.70 15.23 -12.84
CA HIS A 465 -3.88 16.25 -13.87
C HIS A 465 -2.57 16.39 -14.66
N ASN A 466 -2.64 16.91 -15.88
CA ASN A 466 -1.52 16.89 -16.83
C ASN A 466 -0.27 17.62 -16.30
N ASN A 467 -0.47 18.73 -15.57
CA ASN A 467 0.63 19.59 -15.12
C ASN A 467 0.86 19.56 -13.60
N ILE A 468 -0.17 19.21 -12.81
CA ILE A 468 -0.12 19.28 -11.34
C ILE A 468 -0.83 18.05 -10.79
N ASN A 469 -0.06 17.07 -10.30
CA ASN A 469 -0.64 15.96 -9.57
C ASN A 469 -0.63 16.28 -8.08
N LEU A 470 -1.80 16.21 -7.45
CA LEU A 470 -1.98 16.54 -6.04
C LEU A 470 -2.21 15.26 -5.24
N VAL A 471 -1.40 15.05 -4.21
CA VAL A 471 -1.56 13.92 -3.29
C VAL A 471 -1.90 14.48 -1.93
N ILE A 472 -3.18 14.36 -1.55
CA ILE A 472 -3.69 14.78 -0.25
C ILE A 472 -3.83 13.55 0.62
N VAL A 473 -3.18 13.55 1.79
CA VAL A 473 -3.22 12.43 2.72
C VAL A 473 -3.48 12.91 4.13
N GLU A 474 -4.44 12.27 4.77
CA GLU A 474 -4.90 12.48 6.14
C GLU A 474 -4.57 11.24 7.00
N GLY A 475 -4.12 11.46 8.22
CA GLY A 475 -3.77 10.37 9.11
C GLY A 475 -3.19 10.83 10.45
N GLY A 476 -2.71 9.88 11.23
CA GLY A 476 -1.99 10.15 12.48
C GLY A 476 -0.54 10.61 12.23
N PRO A 477 0.11 11.22 13.23
CA PRO A 477 1.47 11.76 13.08
C PRO A 477 2.53 10.71 12.74
N LYS A 478 2.43 9.46 13.23
CA LYS A 478 3.39 8.40 12.84
C LYS A 478 3.15 7.94 11.41
N GLN A 479 1.89 7.87 10.98
CA GLN A 479 1.53 7.53 9.60
C GLN A 479 2.08 8.62 8.65
N GLN A 480 1.86 9.89 8.99
CA GLN A 480 2.37 11.03 8.22
C GLN A 480 3.89 11.04 8.14
N LYS A 481 4.61 10.80 9.24
CA LYS A 481 6.08 10.72 9.21
C LYS A 481 6.60 9.60 8.30
N ALA A 482 5.93 8.45 8.30
CA ALA A 482 6.29 7.34 7.41
C ALA A 482 6.02 7.69 5.93
N PHE A 483 4.89 8.36 5.65
CA PHE A 483 4.49 8.76 4.31
C PHE A 483 5.33 9.92 3.76
N LYS A 484 5.66 10.92 4.58
CA LYS A 484 6.58 12.01 4.24
C LYS A 484 7.96 11.50 3.84
N ASN A 485 8.51 10.53 4.59
CA ASN A 485 9.76 9.87 4.23
C ASN A 485 9.64 9.06 2.92
N LEU A 486 8.48 8.44 2.66
CA LEU A 486 8.21 7.77 1.39
C LEU A 486 8.25 8.76 0.22
N MET A 487 7.49 9.85 0.31
CA MET A 487 7.34 10.82 -0.77
C MET A 487 8.61 11.61 -1.03
N LEU A 488 9.31 12.09 0.00
CA LEU A 488 10.44 13.01 -0.19
C LEU A 488 11.80 12.30 -0.32
N SER A 489 12.00 11.15 0.34
CA SER A 489 13.35 10.54 0.43
C SER A 489 13.46 9.17 -0.25
N ARG A 490 12.45 8.31 -0.12
CA ARG A 490 12.49 6.92 -0.63
C ARG A 490 12.15 6.82 -2.11
N ILE A 491 11.14 7.56 -2.57
CA ILE A 491 10.83 7.64 -4.00
C ILE A 491 11.79 8.63 -4.64
N LYS A 492 12.55 8.18 -5.64
CA LYS A 492 13.44 9.04 -6.42
C LYS A 492 12.65 9.64 -7.57
N TRP A 493 12.19 10.87 -7.42
CA TRP A 493 11.38 11.54 -8.45
C TRP A 493 12.22 11.96 -9.65
N GLY A 494 13.43 12.49 -9.42
CA GLY A 494 14.30 13.02 -10.46
C GLY A 494 14.89 12.01 -11.46
N ASP A 495 14.73 10.70 -11.23
CA ASP A 495 15.18 9.64 -12.16
C ASP A 495 14.18 9.42 -13.31
N GLU A 496 13.05 10.12 -13.31
CA GLU A 496 12.04 10.08 -14.38
C GLU A 496 12.00 11.39 -15.16
N ILE A 497 11.94 11.23 -16.49
CA ILE A 497 11.58 12.28 -17.43
C ILE A 497 10.07 12.22 -17.67
N ILE A 498 9.42 13.38 -17.62
CA ILE A 498 7.98 13.53 -17.89
C ILE A 498 7.64 12.91 -19.25
N GLY A 499 6.73 11.92 -19.26
CA GLY A 499 6.21 11.29 -20.49
C GLY A 499 6.82 9.93 -20.87
N GLN A 500 7.94 9.52 -20.28
CA GLN A 500 8.51 8.18 -20.52
C GLN A 500 8.02 7.16 -19.48
N LYS A 501 7.57 5.99 -19.94
CA LYS A 501 7.16 4.86 -19.09
C LYS A 501 8.34 4.02 -18.57
N LYS A 502 9.57 4.32 -18.99
CA LYS A 502 10.80 3.64 -18.57
C LYS A 502 11.69 4.62 -17.80
N GLU A 503 12.39 4.11 -16.79
CA GLU A 503 13.38 4.86 -16.03
C GLU A 503 14.52 5.27 -16.98
N ALA A 504 14.94 6.53 -16.91
CA ALA A 504 16.07 6.99 -17.71
C ALA A 504 17.37 6.50 -17.04
N GLU A 505 18.11 5.60 -17.69
CA GLU A 505 19.38 5.08 -17.16
C GLU A 505 20.49 6.14 -17.04
N ASN A 506 20.37 7.27 -17.76
CA ASN A 506 21.38 8.33 -17.78
C ASN A 506 20.81 9.70 -17.37
N LYS A 507 21.53 10.40 -16.48
CA LYS A 507 21.17 11.72 -15.94
C LYS A 507 21.09 12.83 -16.99
N ASP A 508 21.69 12.65 -18.17
CA ASP A 508 21.86 13.70 -19.20
C ASP A 508 20.85 13.60 -20.35
N THR A 509 19.74 12.89 -20.15
CA THR A 509 18.65 12.84 -21.14
C THR A 509 17.83 14.13 -21.09
N PRO A 510 17.60 14.83 -22.23
CA PRO A 510 16.83 16.07 -22.26
C PRO A 510 15.38 15.83 -21.86
N GLY A 511 14.91 16.54 -20.83
CA GLY A 511 13.54 16.45 -20.37
C GLY A 511 13.35 17.10 -19.01
N GLU A 512 12.15 17.64 -18.77
CA GLU A 512 11.81 18.20 -17.48
C GLU A 512 11.74 17.05 -16.45
N ARG A 513 12.54 17.16 -15.39
CA ARG A 513 12.63 16.14 -14.34
C ARG A 513 11.43 16.26 -13.40
N ASN A 514 10.93 15.11 -12.99
CA ASN A 514 9.90 15.04 -11.96
C ASN A 514 10.46 15.46 -10.59
N ASP A 515 9.75 16.34 -9.91
CA ASP A 515 9.97 16.69 -8.52
C ASP A 515 8.70 16.45 -7.69
N CYS A 516 8.90 16.35 -6.38
CA CYS A 516 7.83 16.20 -5.40
C CYS A 516 8.10 17.20 -4.27
N SER A 517 7.20 18.15 -4.10
CA SER A 517 7.26 19.18 -3.06
C SER A 517 6.11 19.00 -2.07
N LEU A 518 6.39 19.27 -0.79
CA LEU A 518 5.36 19.37 0.23
C LEU A 518 4.85 20.82 0.23
N ILE A 519 3.59 21.01 -0.13
CA ILE A 519 2.97 22.35 -0.20
C ILE A 519 2.45 22.77 1.17
N TRP A 520 1.78 21.83 1.85
CA TRP A 520 1.10 22.11 3.10
C TRP A 520 1.19 20.91 4.04
N GLU A 521 1.47 21.20 5.31
CA GLU A 521 1.43 20.26 6.42
C GLU A 521 0.73 20.97 7.57
N GLY A 522 -0.32 20.34 8.09
CA GLY A 522 -1.08 20.94 9.17
C GLY A 522 -2.07 19.97 9.78
N ILE A 523 -2.92 20.51 10.64
CA ILE A 523 -3.87 19.75 11.44
C ILE A 523 -5.28 20.18 11.04
N GLN A 524 -6.18 19.20 10.95
CA GLN A 524 -7.61 19.40 10.75
C GLN A 524 -8.41 18.71 11.85
N LYS A 525 -9.56 19.30 12.16
CA LYS A 525 -10.45 18.81 13.23
C LYS A 525 -11.08 17.44 12.90
N ARG A 526 -11.39 17.18 11.63
CA ARG A 526 -12.05 15.95 11.16
C ARG A 526 -11.43 15.47 9.86
N ARG A 527 -11.66 14.19 9.53
CA ARG A 527 -11.29 13.62 8.23
C ARG A 527 -12.30 14.05 7.18
N ASN A 528 -11.84 14.65 6.09
CA ASN A 528 -12.70 15.07 4.99
C ASN A 528 -12.80 13.99 3.91
N PHE A 529 -11.82 13.08 3.86
CA PHE A 529 -11.75 12.03 2.86
C PHE A 529 -12.03 10.64 3.45
N GLY A 530 -12.55 9.75 2.60
CA GLY A 530 -12.66 8.32 2.89
C GLY A 530 -11.37 7.58 2.58
N GLU A 531 -11.47 6.33 2.12
CA GLU A 531 -10.31 5.59 1.62
C GLU A 531 -9.64 6.32 0.45
N VAL A 532 -8.33 6.17 0.33
CA VAL A 532 -7.53 6.79 -0.73
C VAL A 532 -8.02 6.36 -2.10
N LYS A 533 -8.53 7.31 -2.87
CA LYS A 533 -8.99 7.14 -4.25
C LYS A 533 -8.11 7.91 -5.22
N CYS A 534 -7.86 7.31 -6.38
CA CYS A 534 -7.20 7.96 -7.50
C CYS A 534 -8.27 8.52 -8.45
N MET A 535 -8.36 9.84 -8.55
CA MET A 535 -9.27 10.54 -9.47
C MET A 535 -8.48 11.23 -10.57
N VAL A 536 -8.99 11.18 -11.80
CA VAL A 536 -8.38 11.87 -12.95
C VAL A 536 -9.26 13.06 -13.29
N ALA A 537 -8.66 14.23 -13.40
CA ALA A 537 -9.30 15.44 -13.87
C ALA A 537 -8.59 15.93 -15.14
N THR A 538 -9.34 16.16 -16.21
CA THR A 538 -8.80 16.70 -17.46
C THR A 538 -8.76 18.22 -17.45
N LEU A 539 -9.71 18.84 -16.74
CA LEU A 539 -9.81 20.28 -16.58
C LEU A 539 -9.52 20.70 -15.14
N GLU A 540 -8.89 21.86 -14.98
CA GLU A 540 -8.58 22.46 -13.67
C GLU A 540 -9.84 22.75 -12.85
N LYS A 541 -10.91 23.21 -13.52
CA LYS A 541 -12.23 23.42 -12.87
C LYS A 541 -12.82 22.13 -12.32
N GLN A 542 -12.67 21.02 -13.05
CA GLN A 542 -13.13 19.71 -12.60
C GLN A 542 -12.33 19.23 -11.38
N ALA A 543 -11.01 19.47 -11.37
CA ALA A 543 -10.17 19.14 -10.23
C ALA A 543 -10.61 19.89 -8.96
N ARG A 544 -10.91 21.19 -9.10
CA ARG A 544 -11.44 22.01 -8.01
C ARG A 544 -12.80 21.51 -7.51
N GLU A 545 -13.73 21.20 -8.41
CA GLU A 545 -15.07 20.71 -8.05
C GLU A 545 -15.03 19.37 -7.29
N ILE A 546 -14.12 18.47 -7.67
CA ILE A 546 -13.91 17.19 -6.94
C ILE A 546 -13.49 17.47 -5.50
N LEU A 547 -12.58 18.43 -5.28
CA LEU A 547 -12.11 18.78 -3.95
C LEU A 547 -13.13 19.61 -3.16
N GLU A 548 -13.93 20.43 -3.84
CA GLU A 548 -15.02 21.21 -3.26
C GLU A 548 -16.10 20.32 -2.64
N LYS A 549 -16.41 19.18 -3.27
CA LYS A 549 -17.31 18.14 -2.69
C LYS A 549 -16.82 17.61 -1.34
N HIS A 550 -15.53 17.70 -1.08
CA HIS A 550 -14.90 17.31 0.19
C HIS A 550 -14.55 18.52 1.09
N GLY A 551 -14.97 19.75 0.73
CA GLY A 551 -14.62 20.97 1.46
C GLY A 551 -13.13 21.33 1.42
N ALA A 552 -12.40 20.81 0.43
CA ALA A 552 -10.95 20.81 0.34
C ALA A 552 -10.41 21.60 -0.88
N ALA A 553 -11.25 22.47 -1.47
CA ALA A 553 -10.92 23.23 -2.69
C ALA A 553 -9.69 24.14 -2.52
N HIS A 554 -9.47 24.67 -1.32
CA HIS A 554 -8.35 25.55 -1.00
C HIS A 554 -6.98 24.89 -1.18
N PHE A 555 -6.86 23.55 -1.09
CA PHE A 555 -5.60 22.87 -1.38
C PHE A 555 -5.25 22.89 -2.87
N TRP A 556 -6.26 22.86 -3.75
CA TRP A 556 -6.04 23.01 -5.18
C TRP A 556 -5.58 24.42 -5.49
N ASP A 557 -6.28 25.42 -4.96
CA ASP A 557 -5.96 26.83 -5.19
C ASP A 557 -4.54 27.16 -4.70
N LEU A 558 -4.13 26.61 -3.54
CA LEU A 558 -2.76 26.73 -3.02
C LEU A 558 -1.72 26.04 -3.92
N ALA A 559 -1.98 24.79 -4.33
CA ALA A 559 -1.07 24.05 -5.20
C ALA A 559 -0.89 24.72 -6.56
N TYR A 560 -1.99 25.25 -7.10
CA TYR A 560 -2.02 25.90 -8.40
C TYR A 560 -1.33 27.25 -8.37
N SER A 561 -1.64 28.11 -7.39
CA SER A 561 -0.96 29.41 -7.22
C SER A 561 0.54 29.23 -7.02
N THR A 562 0.95 28.27 -6.18
CA THR A 562 2.37 27.94 -5.99
C THR A 562 3.02 27.45 -7.28
N SER A 563 2.28 26.76 -8.15
CA SER A 563 2.82 26.37 -9.46
C SER A 563 3.01 27.54 -10.39
N LEU A 564 2.02 28.42 -10.51
CA LEU A 564 2.14 29.61 -11.35
C LEU A 564 3.31 30.49 -10.91
N LEU A 565 3.47 30.71 -9.61
CA LEU A 565 4.59 31.50 -9.07
C LEU A 565 5.94 30.82 -9.31
N ALA A 566 6.00 29.49 -9.25
CA ALA A 566 7.22 28.76 -9.55
C ALA A 566 7.57 28.80 -11.04
N ASP A 567 6.56 28.79 -11.93
CA ASP A 567 6.76 28.92 -13.37
C ASP A 567 7.22 30.35 -13.73
N GLU A 568 6.68 31.39 -13.08
CA GLU A 568 7.15 32.78 -13.22
C GLU A 568 8.57 33.00 -12.69
N ALA A 569 8.98 32.31 -11.62
CA ALA A 569 10.34 32.42 -11.09
C ALA A 569 11.39 31.68 -11.95
N ASN A 570 10.97 30.71 -12.76
CA ASN A 570 11.85 29.96 -13.66
C ASN A 570 11.86 30.50 -15.10
N ALA A 571 10.91 31.36 -15.45
CA ALA A 571 10.85 32.09 -16.73
C ALA A 571 11.65 33.38 -16.64
#